data_AF-A0A7C5I7Z9-F1
#
_entry.id   AF-A0A7C5I7Z9-F1
#
_cell.length_a   1.000
_cell.length_b   1.000
_cell.length_c   1.000
_cell.angle_alpha   90.00
_cell.angle_beta   90.00
_cell.angle_gamma   90.00
#
_symmetry.space_group_name_H-M   'P 1'
#
loop_
_entity.id
_entity.type
_entity.pdbx_description
1 polymer ?
#
loop_
_entity_poly.entity_id
_entity_poly.type
_entity_poly.pdbx_seq_one_letter_code
_entity_poly.pdbx_strand_id
1 'polypeptide(L)'
;MRFMPLMIGLTLAAAVSGRDLEPASSAEFCGRCHRTILEAWKRSAHARAMESPLFQDALEMAVEAYGAGTSQMCLSCHAPLAALTQD
;
A
#
# COMPACT_ATOMS: atom_id res chain seq x y z
N MET A 1 54.89 31.94 12.43
CA MET A 1 54.49 31.11 11.26
C MET A 1 53.46 30.07 11.69
N ARG A 2 52.16 30.38 11.59
CA ARG A 2 51.06 29.41 11.45
C ARG A 2 49.77 30.21 11.23
N PHE A 3 49.47 30.45 9.96
CA PHE A 3 48.14 30.89 9.55
C PHE A 3 47.25 29.64 9.52
N MET A 4 46.28 29.57 10.44
CA MET A 4 45.25 28.53 10.46
C MET A 4 44.19 28.91 9.42
N PRO A 5 43.88 28.06 8.41
CA PRO A 5 42.84 28.40 7.45
C PRO A 5 41.48 28.28 8.14
N LEU A 6 40.69 29.34 8.03
CA LEU A 6 39.29 29.37 8.41
C LEU A 6 38.52 28.45 7.47
N MET A 7 38.27 27.21 7.90
CA MET A 7 37.35 26.30 7.22
C MET A 7 35.94 26.84 7.43
N ILE A 8 35.45 27.62 6.47
CA ILE A 8 34.03 27.96 6.36
C ILE A 8 33.29 26.65 6.10
N GLY A 9 32.74 26.09 7.18
CA GLY A 9 31.91 24.89 7.12
C GLY A 9 30.63 25.18 6.35
N LEU A 10 30.54 24.65 5.14
CA LEU A 10 29.29 24.56 4.39
C LEU A 10 28.38 23.57 5.13
N THR A 11 27.53 24.07 6.02
CA THR A 11 26.42 23.28 6.56
C THR A 11 25.42 23.09 5.43
N LEU A 12 25.51 21.95 4.75
CA LEU A 12 24.45 21.48 3.87
C LEU A 12 23.22 21.21 4.73
N ALA A 13 22.29 22.16 4.79
CA ALA A 13 20.96 21.91 5.30
C ALA A 13 20.33 20.86 4.38
N ALA A 14 20.33 19.60 4.81
CA ALA A 14 19.57 18.56 4.15
C ALA A 14 18.10 18.98 4.22
N ALA A 15 17.55 19.43 3.10
CA ALA A 15 16.12 19.62 2.95
C ALA A 15 15.47 18.24 3.07
N VAL A 16 14.96 17.91 4.26
CA VAL A 16 14.04 16.78 4.44
C VAL A 16 12.80 17.12 3.62
N SER A 17 12.78 16.60 2.40
CA SER A 17 11.64 16.71 1.51
C SER A 17 10.58 15.76 2.06
N GLY A 18 9.38 16.26 2.37
CA GLY A 18 8.25 15.46 2.87
C GLY A 18 7.66 14.49 1.83
N ARG A 19 8.47 13.98 0.89
CA ARG A 19 8.08 13.14 -0.25
C ARG A 19 8.50 11.67 -0.10
N ASP A 20 9.21 11.32 0.97
CA ASP A 20 9.72 9.96 1.21
C ASP A 20 8.86 9.15 2.19
N LEU A 21 7.56 9.47 2.29
CA LEU A 21 6.65 8.50 2.88
C LEU A 21 6.48 7.39 1.85
N GLU A 22 7.18 6.28 2.06
CA GLU A 22 6.90 5.01 1.40
C GLU A 22 5.37 4.91 1.30
N PRO A 23 4.80 4.76 0.09
CA PRO A 23 3.38 4.46 -0.03
C PRO A 23 3.07 3.35 0.96
N ALA A 24 1.92 3.38 1.62
CA ALA A 24 1.45 2.25 2.40
C ALA A 24 1.12 1.10 1.43
N SER A 25 2.14 0.59 0.74
CA SER A 25 2.12 -0.50 -0.22
C SER A 25 1.81 -1.81 0.47
N SER A 26 1.91 -1.83 1.81
CA SER A 26 1.55 -2.97 2.63
C SER A 26 1.06 -2.56 4.02
N ALA A 27 0.19 -3.38 4.60
CA ALA A 27 -0.29 -3.20 5.97
C ALA A 27 0.85 -3.36 7.01
N GLU A 28 1.95 -4.01 6.64
CA GLU A 28 3.15 -4.19 7.45
C GLU A 28 3.78 -2.85 7.86
N PHE A 29 3.73 -1.84 6.99
CA PHE A 29 4.18 -0.48 7.33
C PHE A 29 3.46 0.02 8.59
N CYS A 30 2.13 -0.11 8.62
CA CYS A 30 1.28 0.28 9.73
C CYS A 30 1.54 -0.58 10.97
N GLY A 31 1.80 -1.88 10.76
CA GLY A 31 2.10 -2.84 11.82
C GLY A 31 3.35 -2.54 12.64
N ARG A 32 4.29 -1.74 12.12
CA ARG A 32 5.46 -1.30 12.89
C ARG A 32 5.05 -0.57 14.18
N CYS A 33 3.98 0.22 14.11
CA CYS A 33 3.42 0.95 15.25
C CYS A 33 2.11 0.34 15.78
N HIS A 34 1.26 -0.20 14.90
CA HIS A 34 -0.09 -0.68 15.21
C HIS A 34 -0.21 -2.21 15.14
N ARG A 35 0.62 -2.93 15.90
CA ARG A 35 0.69 -4.40 15.86
C ARG A 35 -0.65 -5.09 16.10
N THR A 36 -1.39 -4.70 17.15
CA THR A 36 -2.68 -5.34 17.49
C THR A 36 -3.70 -5.19 16.35
N ILE A 37 -3.72 -4.04 15.68
CA ILE A 37 -4.61 -3.78 14.55
C ILE A 37 -4.18 -4.61 13.35
N LEU A 38 -2.88 -4.66 13.03
CA LEU A 38 -2.36 -5.49 11.94
C LEU A 38 -2.76 -6.96 12.14
N GLU A 39 -2.56 -7.49 13.35
CA GLU A 39 -2.90 -8.86 13.67
C GLU A 39 -4.40 -9.15 13.56
N ALA A 40 -5.25 -8.25 14.02
CA ALA A 40 -6.69 -8.37 13.86
C ALA A 40 -7.11 -8.32 12.39
N TRP A 41 -6.54 -7.38 11.62
CA TRP A 41 -6.81 -7.24 10.19
C TRP A 41 -6.40 -8.49 9.41
N LYS A 42 -5.19 -9.04 9.64
CA LYS A 42 -4.70 -10.27 8.97
C LYS A 42 -5.61 -11.48 9.15
N ARG A 43 -6.35 -11.55 10.25
CA ARG A 43 -7.32 -12.62 10.53
C ARG A 43 -8.74 -12.33 10.01
N SER A 44 -8.99 -11.13 9.49
CA SER A 44 -10.31 -10.74 9.00
C SER A 44 -10.56 -11.23 7.58
N ALA A 45 -11.84 -11.32 7.20
CA ALA A 45 -12.23 -11.59 5.82
C ALA A 45 -11.75 -10.50 4.85
N HIS A 46 -11.61 -9.25 5.31
CA HIS A 46 -11.14 -8.15 4.46
C HIS A 46 -9.70 -8.35 3.97
N ALA A 47 -8.80 -8.82 4.84
CA ALA A 47 -7.42 -9.10 4.43
C ALA A 47 -7.32 -10.25 3.41
N ARG A 48 -8.36 -11.09 3.32
CA ARG A 48 -8.42 -12.28 2.46
C ARG A 48 -9.56 -12.17 1.43
N ALA A 49 -10.01 -10.94 1.14
CA ALA A 49 -11.22 -10.69 0.35
C ALA A 49 -11.13 -11.25 -1.08
N MET A 50 -9.92 -11.31 -1.64
CA MET A 50 -9.63 -11.94 -2.93
C MET A 50 -9.30 -13.44 -2.84
N GLU A 51 -8.91 -13.97 -1.68
CA GLU A 51 -8.45 -15.36 -1.57
C GLU A 51 -9.62 -16.36 -1.41
N SER A 52 -10.82 -15.86 -1.11
CA SER A 52 -11.99 -16.70 -0.88
C SER A 52 -12.39 -17.45 -2.15
N PRO A 53 -12.45 -18.81 -2.13
CA PRO A 53 -12.92 -19.59 -3.27
C PRO A 53 -14.35 -19.19 -3.69
N LEU A 54 -15.24 -18.95 -2.73
CA LEU A 54 -16.60 -18.49 -3.01
C LEU A 54 -16.64 -17.15 -3.75
N PHE A 55 -15.70 -16.25 -3.46
CA PHE A 55 -15.60 -14.99 -4.18
C PHE A 55 -15.07 -15.21 -5.60
N GLN A 56 -14.07 -16.08 -5.77
CA GLN A 56 -13.50 -16.40 -7.08
C GLN A 56 -14.56 -17.01 -8.01
N ASP A 57 -15.32 -17.98 -7.52
CA ASP A 57 -16.44 -18.59 -8.26
C ASP A 57 -17.49 -17.51 -8.64
N ALA A 58 -17.84 -16.63 -7.69
CA ALA A 58 -18.81 -15.56 -7.93
C ALA A 58 -18.31 -14.52 -8.95
N LEU A 59 -17.02 -14.20 -8.92
CA LEU A 59 -16.39 -13.31 -9.88
C LEU A 59 -16.41 -13.92 -11.28
N GLU A 60 -16.08 -15.20 -11.41
CA GLU A 60 -16.11 -15.92 -12.68
C GLU A 60 -17.54 -15.96 -13.26
N MET A 61 -18.53 -16.34 -12.45
CA MET A 61 -19.94 -16.32 -12.85
C MET A 61 -20.41 -14.93 -13.29
N ALA A 62 -19.98 -13.88 -12.59
CA ALA A 62 -20.33 -12.51 -12.95
C ALA A 62 -19.67 -12.06 -14.27
N VAL A 63 -18.42 -12.46 -14.50
CA VAL A 63 -17.71 -12.18 -15.76
C VAL A 63 -18.35 -12.94 -16.92
N GLU A 64 -18.76 -14.19 -16.73
CA GLU A 64 -19.46 -14.97 -17.75
C GLU A 64 -20.82 -14.35 -18.10
N ALA A 65 -21.59 -13.94 -17.10
CA ALA A 65 -22.93 -13.39 -17.30
C ALA A 65 -22.95 -11.96 -17.84
N TYR A 66 -22.00 -11.11 -17.43
CA TYR A 66 -22.05 -9.67 -17.65
C TYR A 66 -20.82 -9.11 -18.39
N GLY A 67 -19.84 -9.95 -18.72
CA GLY A 67 -18.61 -9.59 -19.43
C GLY A 67 -17.45 -9.18 -18.50
N ALA A 68 -16.24 -9.15 -19.08
CA ALA A 68 -15.00 -8.89 -18.36
C ALA A 68 -14.96 -7.55 -17.61
N GLY A 69 -15.69 -6.53 -18.08
CA GLY A 69 -15.77 -5.22 -17.43
C GLY A 69 -16.35 -5.25 -16.01
N THR A 70 -17.16 -6.26 -15.70
CA THR A 70 -17.79 -6.44 -14.37
C THR A 70 -16.77 -6.64 -13.26
N SER A 71 -15.60 -7.20 -13.58
CA SER A 71 -14.50 -7.38 -12.62
C SER A 71 -14.13 -6.07 -11.90
N GLN A 72 -14.15 -4.94 -12.60
CA GLN A 72 -13.80 -3.64 -12.02
C GLN A 72 -14.71 -3.24 -10.86
N MET A 73 -16.01 -3.53 -10.96
CA MET A 73 -16.96 -3.30 -9.86
C MET A 73 -16.62 -4.17 -8.66
N CYS A 74 -16.32 -5.45 -8.87
CA CYS A 74 -15.96 -6.38 -7.79
C CYS A 74 -14.67 -5.95 -7.09
N LEU A 75 -13.64 -5.60 -7.87
CA LEU A 75 -12.32 -5.22 -7.37
C LEU A 75 -12.36 -3.87 -6.62
N SER A 76 -13.30 -2.97 -6.95
CA SER A 76 -13.47 -1.70 -6.22
C SER A 76 -13.68 -1.88 -4.71
N CYS A 77 -14.20 -3.03 -4.28
CA CYS A 77 -14.37 -3.38 -2.86
C CYS A 77 -13.45 -4.52 -2.40
N HIS A 78 -13.19 -5.53 -3.23
CA HIS A 78 -12.44 -6.72 -2.83
C HIS A 78 -10.91 -6.59 -3.02
N ALA A 79 -10.46 -5.69 -3.90
CA ALA A 79 -9.05 -5.33 -4.09
C ALA A 79 -8.92 -3.82 -4.36
N PRO A 80 -9.36 -2.96 -3.43
CA PRO A 80 -9.60 -1.54 -3.69
C PRO A 80 -8.34 -0.77 -4.10
N LEU A 81 -7.17 -1.17 -3.56
CA LEU A 81 -5.90 -0.57 -3.99
C LEU A 81 -5.58 -0.95 -5.44
N ALA A 82 -5.61 -2.24 -5.80
CA ALA A 82 -5.36 -2.69 -7.17
C ALA A 82 -6.33 -2.06 -8.18
N ALA A 83 -7.62 -1.91 -7.81
CA ALA A 83 -8.60 -1.23 -8.66
C ALA A 83 -8.28 0.27 -8.86
N LEU A 84 -7.70 0.92 -7.86
CA LEU A 84 -7.30 2.34 -7.92
C LEU A 84 -6.00 2.54 -8.71
N THR A 85 -5.02 1.67 -8.51
CA THR A 85 -3.68 1.77 -9.10
C THR A 85 -3.56 1.09 -10.46
N GLN A 86 -4.54 0.26 -10.82
CA GLN A 86 -4.59 -0.53 -12.06
C GLN A 86 -3.46 -1.56 -12.16
N ASP A 87 -3.14 -2.18 -11.02
CA ASP A 87 -2.09 -3.19 -10.84
C ASP A 87 -2.57 -4.62 -11.14
#